data_AF-C3XEK3-F1
#
_entry.id   AF-C3XEK3-F1
#
_cell.length_a   1.000
_cell.length_b   1.000
_cell.length_c   1.000
_cell.angle_alpha   90.00
_cell.angle_beta   90.00
_cell.angle_gamma   90.00
#
_symmetry.space_group_name_H-M   'P 1'
#
loop_
_entity.id
_entity.type
_entity.pdbx_description
1 polymer ?
#
loop_
_entity_poly.entity_id
_entity_poly.type
_entity_poly.pdbx_seq_one_letter_code
_entity_poly.pdbx_strand_id
1 'polypeptide(L)'
;MNRFSTPEEIFGPIDIAELKKNRLTRSTQGYLPTAHFAFLDEIWKSSPAILNTLLTIINEKIYRDGNMDIKVPLKGLVCASNEFPTPNQGLEALYDRLVIRLSVLPVEQRSSFEALLDEDIVEIEVTNPITLDELQDITQKAKKIKFSQEAKEAMHFLKASIESYNKSLQLRNLAQDNTESSQTESRQDTKNQSIESTQEPISHNGIYVSDRRWRAMAELLKTAVVLSDRDEVQPIDIMLLAHCLWSDEAQKEVVNKIIAKALQSSMQNAKFDISSLKEEYRKHYDATIAECYEKRKPKHVNQTTKNLYMQACDGIIKNINDYQTKLQEIFLSAQNKMANPFLSTSDYRNALRGITQTQTELKQLSLAVDQLRYIIQNQPTPIPLKYDETKKKRSYKYEPQTKEELEELVKDESIYLGDIDTSEITDMSKLFQDSSRTDFSGIESWDVSNVENMSQMFYNAKSFNQPLNSWDVGNVVNMENMFSNATSFNQPLNSWNVGKVANMKRMFYNARKFNQSLNSWNLVTNSNHPFNAHYSNSMFYQMFDNTSMRSYPQWYR
;
A
#
# COMPACT_ATOMS: atom_id res chain seq x y z
N MET A 1 23.21 6.48 26.98
CA MET A 1 23.37 7.88 27.40
C MET A 1 22.27 8.23 28.40
N ASN A 2 22.57 9.06 29.39
CA ASN A 2 21.57 9.61 30.30
C ASN A 2 21.68 11.13 30.36
N ARG A 3 20.70 11.81 30.98
CA ARG A 3 20.65 13.29 31.03
C ARG A 3 21.83 13.93 31.78
N PHE A 4 22.57 13.15 32.56
CA PHE A 4 23.72 13.59 33.34
C PHE A 4 25.04 13.06 32.78
N SER A 5 25.03 12.37 31.64
CA SER A 5 26.23 11.83 31.03
C SER A 5 27.23 12.95 30.74
N THR A 6 28.47 12.71 31.13
CA THR A 6 29.56 13.68 31.02
C THR A 6 30.50 13.31 29.86
N PRO A 7 31.19 14.29 29.24
CA PRO A 7 32.21 14.01 28.22
C PRO A 7 33.28 13.01 28.70
N GLU A 8 33.59 13.00 30.00
CA GLU A 8 34.57 12.09 30.63
C GLU A 8 34.17 10.62 30.51
N GLU A 9 32.88 10.30 30.62
CA GLU A 9 32.37 8.94 30.53
C GLU A 9 32.47 8.37 29.11
N ILE A 10 32.49 9.24 28.09
CA ILE A 10 32.38 8.86 26.67
C ILE A 10 33.73 8.96 25.96
N PHE A 11 34.46 10.05 26.21
CA PHE A 11 35.72 10.36 25.55
C PHE A 11 36.94 10.06 26.40
N GLY A 12 36.74 9.69 27.67
CA GLY A 12 37.79 9.35 28.61
C GLY A 12 38.00 10.42 29.68
N PRO A 13 38.34 10.02 30.92
CA PRO A 13 38.55 10.93 32.03
C PRO A 13 39.82 11.76 31.83
N ILE A 14 39.88 12.92 32.49
CA ILE A 14 41.09 13.72 32.53
C ILE A 14 42.21 12.93 33.24
N ASP A 15 43.40 12.92 32.64
CA ASP A 15 44.57 12.29 33.26
C ASP A 15 45.07 13.15 34.42
N ILE A 16 44.91 12.65 35.64
CA ILE A 16 45.30 13.32 36.88
C ILE A 16 46.82 13.54 36.95
N ALA A 17 47.63 12.65 36.36
CA ALA A 17 49.09 12.78 36.36
C ALA A 17 49.56 13.91 35.45
N GLU A 18 48.84 14.15 34.35
CA GLU A 18 49.11 15.23 33.41
C GLU A 18 48.50 16.56 33.85
N LEU A 19 47.35 16.52 34.52
CA LEU A 19 46.75 17.69 35.15
C LEU A 19 47.70 18.32 36.18
N LYS A 20 48.43 17.50 36.96
CA LYS A 20 49.48 17.96 37.88
C LYS A 20 50.64 18.68 37.19
N LYS A 21 50.79 18.53 35.87
CA LYS A 21 51.78 19.21 35.02
C LYS A 21 51.17 20.39 34.25
N ASN A 22 49.98 20.86 34.64
CA ASN A 22 49.18 21.88 33.93
C ASN A 22 48.85 21.50 32.47
N ARG A 23 48.78 20.20 32.16
CA ARG A 23 48.35 19.72 30.84
C ARG A 23 46.95 19.11 30.94
N LEU A 24 46.04 19.61 30.13
CA LEU A 24 44.63 19.21 30.10
C LEU A 24 44.46 18.10 29.04
N THR A 25 44.95 16.90 29.36
CA THR A 25 44.91 15.71 28.49
C THR A 25 44.03 14.62 29.09
N ARG A 26 43.44 13.79 28.24
CA ARG A 26 42.53 12.71 28.64
C ARG A 26 43.13 11.32 28.43
N SER A 27 42.73 10.39 29.30
CA SER A 27 42.97 8.96 29.12
C SER A 27 41.89 8.39 28.19
N THR A 28 42.20 8.34 26.89
CA THR A 28 41.24 7.97 25.83
C THR A 28 41.20 6.48 25.50
N GLN A 29 42.09 5.68 26.11
CA GLN A 29 42.19 4.25 25.85
C GLN A 29 40.94 3.52 26.37
N GLY A 30 40.29 2.74 25.50
CA GLY A 30 39.04 2.04 25.82
C GLY A 30 37.78 2.91 25.68
N TYR A 31 37.93 4.15 25.24
CA TYR A 31 36.83 5.10 25.00
C TYR A 31 36.65 5.39 23.51
N LEU A 32 35.63 6.18 23.17
CA LEU A 32 35.26 6.49 21.79
C LEU A 32 36.43 6.96 20.90
N PRO A 33 37.38 7.82 21.36
CA PRO A 33 38.44 8.34 20.50
C PRO A 33 39.38 7.26 19.94
N THR A 34 39.42 6.07 20.56
CA THR A 34 40.25 4.93 20.13
C THR A 34 39.44 3.77 19.56
N ALA A 35 38.10 3.87 19.53
CA ALA A 35 37.21 2.79 19.10
C ALA A 35 37.08 2.68 17.56
N HIS A 36 37.07 1.44 17.05
CA HIS A 36 36.74 1.15 15.64
C HIS A 36 35.23 1.13 15.39
N PHE A 37 34.45 0.64 16.35
CA PHE A 37 33.00 0.63 16.33
C PHE A 37 32.48 1.15 17.67
N ALA A 38 31.38 1.89 17.63
CA ALA A 38 30.75 2.41 18.82
C ALA A 38 29.24 2.22 18.77
N PHE A 39 28.68 1.79 19.90
CA PHE A 39 27.24 1.72 20.12
C PHE A 39 26.85 2.72 21.20
N LEU A 40 25.97 3.67 20.86
CA LEU A 40 25.50 4.71 21.76
C LEU A 40 23.99 4.57 21.95
N ASP A 41 23.60 3.96 23.05
CA ASP A 41 22.19 3.82 23.41
C ASP A 41 21.62 5.14 23.96
N GLU A 42 20.32 5.35 23.82
CA GLU A 42 19.58 6.52 24.33
C GLU A 42 20.15 7.88 23.87
N ILE A 43 20.62 7.96 22.62
CA ILE A 43 21.48 9.05 22.12
C ILE A 43 20.89 10.46 22.31
N TRP A 44 19.57 10.63 22.24
CA TRP A 44 18.92 11.95 22.35
C TRP A 44 18.91 12.54 23.76
N LYS A 45 19.32 11.76 24.77
CA LYS A 45 19.50 12.24 26.15
C LYS A 45 20.87 12.91 26.37
N SER A 46 21.71 12.99 25.33
CA SER A 46 23.08 13.54 25.40
C SER A 46 23.10 15.07 25.60
N SER A 47 24.09 15.54 26.35
CA SER A 47 24.33 16.98 26.53
C SER A 47 24.88 17.64 25.25
N PRO A 48 24.69 18.97 25.06
CA PRO A 48 25.24 19.68 23.91
C PRO A 48 26.76 19.54 23.73
N ALA A 49 27.52 19.44 24.84
CA ALA A 49 28.97 19.25 24.81
C ALA A 49 29.37 17.90 24.17
N ILE A 50 28.63 16.84 24.50
CA ILE A 50 28.81 15.51 23.91
C ILE A 50 28.45 15.56 22.42
N LEU A 51 27.31 16.14 22.08
CA LEU A 51 26.83 16.22 20.69
C LEU A 51 27.81 16.96 19.79
N ASN A 52 28.32 18.13 20.20
CA ASN A 52 29.28 18.90 19.42
C ASN A 52 30.56 18.11 19.16
N THR A 53 31.07 17.42 20.19
CA THR A 53 32.27 16.59 20.07
C THR A 53 32.02 15.39 19.15
N LEU A 54 30.87 14.72 19.27
CA LEU A 54 30.47 13.64 18.36
C LEU A 54 30.37 14.13 16.91
N LEU A 55 29.82 15.31 16.68
CA LEU A 55 29.74 15.92 15.35
C LEU A 55 31.14 16.14 14.75
N THR A 56 32.10 16.64 15.53
CA THR A 56 33.50 16.77 15.09
C THR A 56 34.10 15.42 14.74
N ILE A 57 33.91 14.40 15.59
CA ILE A 57 34.41 13.04 15.32
C ILE A 57 33.79 12.45 14.04
N ILE A 58 32.48 12.62 13.84
CA ILE A 58 31.78 12.08 12.66
C ILE A 58 32.26 12.77 11.37
N ASN A 59 32.43 14.10 11.39
CA ASN A 59 32.77 14.87 10.20
C ASN A 59 34.27 14.87 9.87
N GLU A 60 35.11 15.08 10.88
CA GLU A 60 36.55 15.30 10.72
C GLU A 60 37.37 14.04 11.03
N LYS A 61 36.77 13.02 11.68
CA LYS A 61 37.48 11.84 12.20
C LYS A 61 38.62 12.23 13.14
N ILE A 62 38.43 13.32 13.88
CA ILE A 62 39.37 13.88 14.85
C ILE A 62 38.65 14.11 16.18
N TYR A 63 39.35 13.83 17.27
CA TYR A 63 38.99 14.21 18.63
C TYR A 63 40.03 15.22 19.13
N ARG A 64 39.57 16.38 19.59
CA ARG A 64 40.44 17.46 20.09
C ARG A 64 40.62 17.31 21.60
N ASP A 65 41.81 16.90 22.01
CA ASP A 65 42.18 16.77 23.42
C ASP A 65 43.10 17.93 23.82
N GLY A 66 42.51 19.00 24.36
CA GLY A 66 43.21 20.25 24.62
C GLY A 66 43.74 20.87 23.31
N ASN A 67 45.07 20.87 23.15
CA ASN A 67 45.76 21.39 21.95
C ASN A 67 46.20 20.29 20.98
N MET A 68 45.86 19.02 21.24
CA MET A 68 46.25 17.89 20.41
C MET A 68 45.05 17.33 19.64
N ASP A 69 45.25 17.12 18.35
CA ASP A 69 44.27 16.45 17.50
C ASP A 69 44.57 14.95 17.43
N ILE A 70 43.67 14.13 17.96
CA ILE A 70 43.74 12.67 17.93
C ILE A 70 42.91 12.17 16.76
N LYS A 71 43.52 11.43 15.83
CA LYS A 71 42.80 10.79 14.73
C LYS A 71 41.98 9.61 15.26
N VAL A 72 40.67 9.66 15.05
CA VAL A 72 39.73 8.64 15.53
C VAL A 72 39.57 7.55 14.46
N PRO A 73 39.83 6.25 14.78
CA PRO A 73 39.79 5.17 13.80
C PRO A 73 38.37 4.66 13.48
N LEU A 74 37.34 5.34 13.97
CA LEU A 74 35.92 4.95 13.92
C LEU A 74 35.44 4.62 12.49
N LYS A 75 35.10 3.35 12.29
CA LYS A 75 34.56 2.73 11.07
C LYS A 75 33.04 2.65 11.08
N GLY A 76 32.43 2.42 12.24
CA GLY A 76 30.98 2.34 12.38
C GLY A 76 30.47 2.97 13.67
N LEU A 77 29.32 3.63 13.58
CA LEU A 77 28.61 4.20 14.72
C LEU A 77 27.15 3.75 14.63
N VAL A 78 26.67 3.10 15.68
CA VAL A 78 25.27 2.72 15.83
C VAL A 78 24.70 3.47 17.01
N CYS A 79 23.60 4.18 16.79
CA CYS A 79 22.89 4.89 17.84
C CYS A 79 21.49 4.29 17.97
N ALA A 80 21.03 4.09 19.21
CA ALA A 80 19.69 3.62 19.52
C ALA A 80 18.94 4.66 20.36
N SER A 81 17.61 4.65 20.26
CA SER A 81 16.70 5.50 21.03
C SER A 81 15.27 5.00 20.85
N ASN A 82 14.46 5.15 21.91
CA ASN A 82 13.01 4.92 21.86
C ASN A 82 12.22 6.13 21.39
N GLU A 83 12.86 7.31 21.32
CA GLU A 83 12.25 8.58 20.94
C GLU A 83 12.94 9.18 19.70
N PHE A 84 12.28 10.10 19.02
CA PHE A 84 12.86 10.96 17.99
C PHE A 84 13.52 12.20 18.61
N PRO A 85 14.52 12.82 17.95
CA PRO A 85 15.14 14.02 18.48
C PRO A 85 14.12 15.16 18.56
N THR A 86 14.04 15.84 19.69
CA THR A 86 13.26 17.07 19.82
C THR A 86 13.82 18.15 18.89
N PRO A 87 12.99 19.03 18.30
CA PRO A 87 13.46 20.11 17.44
C PRO A 87 14.48 21.01 18.16
N ASN A 88 15.76 20.83 17.83
CA ASN A 88 16.90 21.56 18.34
C ASN A 88 18.06 21.37 17.36
N GLN A 89 18.73 22.48 17.02
CA GLN A 89 19.80 22.53 16.03
C GLN A 89 20.87 21.43 16.22
N GLY A 90 21.24 21.08 17.45
CA GLY A 90 22.28 20.09 17.72
C GLY A 90 21.86 18.62 17.47
N LEU A 91 20.65 18.25 17.90
CA LEU A 91 20.14 16.89 17.78
C LEU A 91 19.75 16.57 16.33
N GLU A 92 19.10 17.52 15.65
CA GLU A 92 18.76 17.39 14.23
C GLU A 92 20.02 17.28 13.35
N ALA A 93 21.05 18.07 13.67
CA ALA A 93 22.33 18.00 12.98
C ALA A 93 22.98 16.62 13.13
N LEU A 94 22.93 16.01 14.31
CA LEU A 94 23.43 14.65 14.51
C LEU A 94 22.57 13.65 13.73
N TYR A 95 21.24 13.79 13.79
CA TYR A 95 20.32 12.88 13.12
C TYR A 95 20.47 12.89 11.59
N ASP A 96 20.69 14.04 10.95
CA ASP A 96 20.94 14.13 9.49
C ASP A 96 22.24 13.41 9.07
N ARG A 97 23.19 13.23 9.99
CA ARG A 97 24.45 12.51 9.74
C ARG A 97 24.32 10.99 9.88
N LEU A 98 23.24 10.51 10.49
CA LEU A 98 22.91 9.09 10.55
C LEU A 98 22.18 8.69 9.26
N VAL A 99 22.92 8.03 8.37
CA VAL A 99 22.47 7.71 7.00
C VAL A 99 21.34 6.70 7.02
N ILE A 100 21.57 5.56 7.68
CA ILE A 100 20.62 4.45 7.81
C ILE A 100 19.81 4.64 9.09
N ARG A 101 18.50 4.44 8.97
CA ARG A 101 17.50 4.55 10.04
C ARG A 101 16.64 3.31 10.00
N LEU A 102 16.68 2.54 11.07
CA LEU A 102 15.94 1.30 11.24
C LEU A 102 14.98 1.46 12.40
N SER A 103 13.79 0.89 12.24
CA SER A 103 12.80 0.77 13.30
C SER A 103 12.74 -0.70 13.66
N VAL A 104 13.16 -1.02 14.87
CA VAL A 104 13.24 -2.39 15.37
C VAL A 104 11.97 -2.62 16.18
N LEU A 105 11.07 -3.43 15.63
CA LEU A 105 9.83 -3.82 16.29
C LEU A 105 10.02 -5.14 17.06
N PRO A 106 9.24 -5.38 18.12
CA PRO A 106 9.20 -6.68 18.78
C PRO A 106 8.89 -7.81 17.80
N VAL A 107 9.31 -9.03 18.13
CA VAL A 107 9.06 -10.21 17.29
C VAL A 107 7.56 -10.49 17.22
N GLU A 108 6.99 -10.36 16.02
CA GLU A 108 5.55 -10.60 15.80
C GLU A 108 5.24 -12.04 15.36
N GLN A 109 6.20 -12.72 14.71
CA GLN A 109 5.98 -14.04 14.16
C GLN A 109 6.12 -15.12 15.24
N ARG A 110 5.08 -15.95 15.38
CA ARG A 110 5.04 -17.06 16.35
C ARG A 110 6.28 -17.95 16.26
N SER A 111 6.70 -18.35 15.06
CA SER A 111 7.87 -19.20 14.87
C SER A 111 9.18 -18.53 15.31
N SER A 112 9.33 -17.23 15.08
CA SER A 112 10.50 -16.47 15.53
C SER A 112 10.47 -16.24 17.05
N PHE A 113 9.28 -16.10 17.64
CA PHE A 113 9.12 -16.01 19.08
C PHE A 113 9.39 -17.35 19.77
N GLU A 114 8.90 -18.45 19.21
CA GLU A 114 9.22 -19.81 19.66
C GLU A 114 10.73 -20.05 19.57
N ALA A 115 11.38 -19.71 18.45
CA ALA A 115 12.84 -19.79 18.30
C ALA A 115 13.60 -18.92 19.33
N LEU A 116 13.14 -17.70 19.61
CA LEU A 116 13.72 -16.83 20.62
C LEU A 116 13.64 -17.44 22.04
N LEU A 117 12.59 -18.21 22.34
CA LEU A 117 12.43 -18.89 23.62
C LEU A 117 13.30 -20.15 23.72
N ASP A 118 13.54 -20.81 22.60
CA ASP A 118 14.30 -22.05 22.48
C ASP A 118 15.81 -21.81 22.31
N GLU A 119 16.26 -20.57 22.06
CA GLU A 119 17.68 -20.23 21.89
C GLU A 119 18.48 -20.45 23.19
N ASP A 120 19.14 -21.61 23.29
CA ASP A 120 20.45 -21.71 23.93
C ASP A 120 21.38 -20.75 23.16
N ILE A 121 21.98 -19.77 23.84
CA ILE A 121 22.84 -18.74 23.22
C ILE A 121 23.86 -19.41 22.29
N VAL A 122 23.61 -19.35 20.97
CA VAL A 122 24.55 -19.89 19.99
C VAL A 122 25.71 -18.90 19.92
N GLU A 123 26.86 -19.26 20.50
CA GLU A 123 28.10 -18.54 20.21
C GLU A 123 28.34 -18.61 18.70
N ILE A 124 28.15 -17.47 18.03
CA ILE A 124 28.41 -17.35 16.60
C ILE A 124 29.93 -17.47 16.41
N GLU A 125 30.42 -18.65 16.05
CA GLU A 125 31.80 -18.80 15.59
C GLU A 125 31.97 -17.99 14.30
N VAL A 126 32.69 -16.87 14.40
CA VAL A 126 33.05 -16.04 13.25
C VAL A 126 34.13 -16.78 12.47
N THR A 127 33.71 -17.55 11.46
CA THR A 127 34.60 -18.40 10.67
C THR A 127 35.47 -17.62 9.68
N ASN A 128 35.03 -16.44 9.23
CA ASN A 128 35.74 -15.60 8.26
C ASN A 128 35.64 -14.10 8.61
N PRO A 129 36.50 -13.58 9.50
CA PRO A 129 36.49 -12.16 9.85
C PRO A 129 37.06 -11.28 8.73
N ILE A 130 36.42 -10.13 8.46
CA ILE A 130 36.94 -9.12 7.54
C ILE A 130 38.06 -8.33 8.23
N THR A 131 39.22 -8.30 7.61
CA THR A 131 40.38 -7.52 8.08
C THR A 131 40.21 -6.02 7.79
N LEU A 132 40.97 -5.18 8.51
CA LEU A 132 40.94 -3.73 8.29
C LEU A 132 41.46 -3.31 6.91
N ASP A 133 42.37 -4.09 6.33
CA ASP A 133 42.90 -3.84 5.00
C ASP A 133 41.87 -4.21 3.92
N GLU A 134 41.17 -5.33 4.08
CA GLU A 134 40.05 -5.71 3.21
C GLU A 134 38.92 -4.67 3.26
N LEU A 135 38.60 -4.13 4.44
CA LEU A 135 37.60 -3.06 4.58
C LEU A 135 38.01 -1.79 3.81
N GLN A 136 39.31 -1.45 3.82
CA GLN A 136 39.83 -0.34 3.04
C GLN A 136 39.74 -0.63 1.54
N ASP A 137 40.07 -1.84 1.11
CA ASP A 137 39.96 -2.27 -0.28
C ASP A 137 38.51 -2.22 -0.78
N ILE A 138 37.54 -2.70 0.02
CA ILE A 138 36.11 -2.59 -0.28
C ILE A 138 35.72 -1.11 -0.45
N THR A 139 36.17 -0.24 0.46
CA THR A 139 35.90 1.20 0.40
C THR A 139 36.47 1.83 -0.88
N GLN A 140 37.68 1.45 -1.30
CA GLN A 140 38.29 1.97 -2.53
C GLN A 140 37.64 1.41 -3.80
N LYS A 141 37.22 0.14 -3.79
CA LYS A 141 36.42 -0.46 -4.87
C LYS A 141 35.08 0.27 -5.02
N ALA A 142 34.38 0.52 -3.91
CA ALA A 142 33.08 1.19 -3.92
C ALA A 142 33.15 2.58 -4.58
N LYS A 143 34.23 3.35 -4.37
CA LYS A 143 34.42 4.66 -5.04
C LYS A 143 34.42 4.57 -6.56
N LYS A 144 34.87 3.45 -7.13
CA LYS A 144 34.97 3.23 -8.59
C LYS A 144 33.64 2.78 -9.22
N ILE A 145 32.72 2.23 -8.42
CA ILE A 145 31.40 1.80 -8.89
C ILE A 145 30.63 3.00 -9.46
N LYS A 146 29.99 2.76 -10.61
CA LYS A 146 29.13 3.73 -11.30
C LYS A 146 27.67 3.34 -11.17
N PHE A 147 26.81 4.33 -11.37
CA PHE A 147 25.38 4.10 -11.53
C PHE A 147 25.09 3.80 -13.00
N SER A 148 24.24 2.81 -13.27
CA SER A 148 23.64 2.62 -14.58
C SER A 148 22.85 3.87 -14.98
N GLN A 149 22.54 4.03 -16.26
CA GLN A 149 21.79 5.19 -16.73
C GLN A 149 20.38 5.23 -16.12
N GLU A 150 19.72 4.08 -16.05
CA GLU A 150 18.39 3.89 -15.46
C GLU A 150 18.41 4.19 -13.95
N ALA A 151 19.48 3.79 -13.24
CA ALA A 151 19.63 4.09 -11.83
C ALA A 151 19.81 5.60 -11.57
N LYS A 152 20.52 6.33 -12.44
CA LYS A 152 20.62 7.79 -12.35
C LYS A 152 19.27 8.45 -12.59
N GLU A 153 18.53 8.01 -13.60
CA GLU A 153 17.20 8.52 -13.91
C GLU A 153 16.22 8.29 -12.75
N ALA A 154 16.23 7.09 -12.15
CA ALA A 154 15.47 6.79 -10.94
C ALA A 154 15.85 7.72 -9.77
N MET A 155 17.15 7.96 -9.52
CA MET A 155 17.61 8.88 -8.47
C MET A 155 17.15 10.32 -8.72
N HIS A 156 17.22 10.80 -9.97
CA HIS A 156 16.73 12.13 -10.34
C HIS A 156 15.22 12.26 -10.14
N PHE A 157 14.46 11.26 -10.61
CA PHE A 157 13.01 11.23 -10.44
C PHE A 157 12.60 11.18 -8.96
N LEU A 158 13.31 10.38 -8.16
CA LEU A 158 13.12 10.28 -6.71
C LEU A 158 13.31 11.65 -6.03
N LYS A 159 14.43 12.33 -6.31
CA LYS A 159 14.68 13.67 -5.76
C LYS A 159 13.59 14.67 -6.15
N ALA A 160 13.23 14.74 -7.44
CA ALA A 160 12.17 15.63 -7.92
C ALA A 160 10.79 15.32 -7.32
N SER A 161 10.48 14.04 -7.11
CA SER A 161 9.21 13.61 -6.51
C SER A 161 9.11 13.99 -5.03
N ILE A 162 10.21 13.92 -4.27
CA ILE A 162 10.27 14.39 -2.89
C ILE A 162 10.06 15.91 -2.84
N GLU A 163 10.71 16.68 -3.72
CA GLU A 163 10.53 18.13 -3.81
C GLU A 163 9.08 18.51 -4.15
N SER A 164 8.47 17.81 -5.11
CA SER A 164 7.07 18.00 -5.48
C SER A 164 6.12 17.67 -4.33
N TYR A 165 6.36 16.58 -3.61
CA TYR A 165 5.59 16.20 -2.43
C TYR A 165 5.66 17.31 -1.35
N ASN A 166 6.86 17.77 -1.01
CA ASN A 166 7.05 18.83 -0.02
C ASN A 166 6.35 20.13 -0.41
N LYS A 167 6.43 20.52 -1.69
CA LYS A 167 5.72 21.71 -2.20
C LYS A 167 4.20 21.56 -2.09
N SER A 168 3.67 20.37 -2.39
CA SER A 168 2.24 20.10 -2.24
C SER A 168 1.78 20.16 -0.78
N LEU A 169 2.61 19.69 0.15
CA LEU A 169 2.34 19.75 1.59
C LEU A 169 2.32 21.19 2.08
N GLN A 170 3.30 22.02 1.68
CA GLN A 170 3.33 23.44 2.00
C GLN A 170 2.07 24.18 1.54
N LEU A 171 1.61 23.91 0.31
CA LEU A 171 0.39 24.52 -0.22
C LEU A 171 -0.87 24.10 0.56
N ARG A 172 -0.95 22.85 1.02
CA ARG A 172 -2.07 22.38 1.84
C ARG A 172 -2.08 23.03 3.22
N ASN A 173 -0.92 23.13 3.86
CA ASN A 173 -0.80 23.80 5.17
C ASN A 173 -1.21 25.28 5.06
N LEU A 174 -0.76 25.99 4.02
CA LEU A 174 -1.18 27.37 3.76
C LEU A 174 -2.69 27.51 3.49
N ALA A 175 -3.33 26.52 2.87
CA ALA A 175 -4.77 26.53 2.63
C ALA A 175 -5.58 26.28 3.92
N GLN A 176 -5.05 25.47 4.84
CA GLN A 176 -5.62 25.23 6.17
C GLN A 176 -5.49 26.46 7.07
N ASP A 177 -4.33 27.13 7.09
CA ASP A 177 -4.13 28.36 7.87
C ASP A 177 -5.07 29.51 7.42
N ASN A 178 -5.36 29.59 6.11
CA ASN A 178 -6.28 30.58 5.54
C ASN A 178 -7.77 30.26 5.83
N THR A 179 -8.12 29.00 6.07
CA THR A 179 -9.49 28.60 6.42
C THR A 179 -9.77 28.76 7.92
N GLU A 180 -8.76 28.58 8.78
CA GLU A 180 -8.89 28.86 10.22
C GLU A 180 -8.94 30.37 10.53
N SER A 181 -8.16 31.20 9.82
CA SER A 181 -8.21 32.67 9.96
C SER A 181 -9.51 33.30 9.44
N SER A 182 -10.27 32.58 8.61
CA SER A 182 -11.61 32.99 8.16
C SER A 182 -12.74 32.53 9.11
N GLN A 183 -12.46 31.63 10.06
CA GLN A 183 -13.43 31.10 11.01
C GLN A 183 -13.35 31.73 12.40
N THR A 184 -12.38 32.60 12.67
CA THR A 184 -12.26 33.33 13.95
C THR A 184 -13.21 34.52 14.13
N GLU A 185 -14.00 34.93 13.13
CA GLU A 185 -14.98 36.02 13.28
C GLU A 185 -16.46 35.59 13.35
N SER A 186 -16.77 34.29 13.32
CA SER A 186 -18.15 33.86 13.63
C SER A 186 -18.21 32.44 14.18
N ARG A 187 -18.35 32.33 15.51
CA ARG A 187 -19.20 31.34 16.22
C ARG A 187 -18.88 31.34 17.71
N GLN A 188 -19.60 32.18 18.46
CA GLN A 188 -20.18 31.70 19.70
C GLN A 188 -21.35 30.77 19.32
N ASP A 189 -21.52 29.71 20.10
CA ASP A 189 -22.64 28.76 20.11
C ASP A 189 -22.75 27.75 18.96
N THR A 190 -22.15 26.56 19.12
CA THR A 190 -22.87 25.31 19.46
C THR A 190 -21.92 24.11 19.54
N LYS A 191 -22.18 23.25 20.53
CA LYS A 191 -21.43 22.02 20.86
C LYS A 191 -21.68 20.89 19.84
N ASN A 192 -20.62 20.11 19.63
CA ASN A 192 -20.56 18.68 19.27
C ASN A 192 -21.35 18.17 18.05
N GLN A 193 -20.61 17.76 17.01
CA GLN A 193 -20.60 16.36 16.56
C GLN A 193 -19.40 16.10 15.63
N SER A 194 -18.64 15.07 15.98
CA SER A 194 -17.43 14.55 15.35
C SER A 194 -17.75 13.90 14.00
N ILE A 195 -17.09 14.37 12.94
CA ILE A 195 -16.99 13.67 11.66
C ILE A 195 -15.58 13.09 11.57
N GLU A 196 -15.45 11.79 11.84
CA GLU A 196 -14.24 11.03 11.53
C GLU A 196 -14.18 10.83 10.00
N SER A 197 -13.46 11.71 9.33
CA SER A 197 -13.01 11.45 7.96
C SER A 197 -11.72 10.64 8.03
N THR A 198 -11.71 9.48 7.36
CA THR A 198 -10.52 8.66 7.13
C THR A 198 -9.47 9.45 6.34
N GLN A 199 -8.58 10.14 7.04
CA GLN A 199 -7.38 10.74 6.48
C GLN A 199 -6.22 9.76 6.71
N GLU A 200 -5.47 9.41 5.63
CA GLU A 200 -4.15 8.79 5.76
C GLU A 200 -3.32 9.61 6.78
N PRO A 201 -2.47 9.00 7.62
CA PRO A 201 -1.73 9.74 8.64
C PRO A 201 -0.87 10.83 7.98
N ILE A 202 -1.34 12.08 8.06
CA ILE A 202 -0.67 13.21 7.44
C ILE A 202 0.53 13.54 8.32
N SER A 203 1.72 13.20 7.87
CA SER A 203 2.94 13.74 8.47
C SER A 203 2.91 15.26 8.30
N HIS A 204 2.81 16.00 9.41
CA HIS A 204 2.80 17.47 9.38
C HIS A 204 4.14 18.07 8.89
N ASN A 205 5.19 17.25 8.76
CA ASN A 205 6.53 17.66 8.36
C ASN A 205 6.94 17.05 7.02
N GLY A 206 7.47 17.89 6.12
CA GLY A 206 8.03 17.45 4.84
C GLY A 206 9.25 16.53 4.98
N ILE A 207 9.59 15.84 3.90
CA ILE A 207 10.76 14.97 3.82
C ILE A 207 11.98 15.82 3.45
N TYR A 208 12.81 16.16 4.43
CA TYR A 208 14.06 16.89 4.19
C TYR A 208 15.24 15.94 4.00
N VAL A 209 16.01 16.16 2.92
CA VAL A 209 17.23 15.40 2.61
C VAL A 209 18.29 16.36 2.10
N SER A 210 19.38 16.51 2.85
CA SER A 210 20.51 17.36 2.47
C SER A 210 21.33 16.76 1.32
N ASP A 211 22.03 17.58 0.53
CA ASP A 211 22.94 17.08 -0.53
C ASP A 211 24.07 16.21 0.05
N ARG A 212 24.47 16.46 1.30
CA ARG A 212 25.39 15.60 2.04
C ARG A 212 24.81 14.20 2.20
N ARG A 213 23.55 14.11 2.60
CA ARG A 213 22.86 12.84 2.79
C ARG A 213 22.67 12.10 1.47
N TRP A 214 22.36 12.81 0.38
CA TRP A 214 22.36 12.24 -0.98
C TRP A 214 23.70 11.61 -1.36
N ARG A 215 24.82 12.28 -1.06
CA ARG A 215 26.16 11.75 -1.31
C ARG A 215 26.43 10.49 -0.48
N ALA A 216 26.09 10.51 0.81
CA ALA A 216 26.29 9.37 1.70
C ALA A 216 25.43 8.16 1.29
N MET A 217 24.19 8.40 0.89
CA MET A 217 23.31 7.37 0.31
C MET A 217 23.89 6.79 -0.99
N ALA A 218 24.47 7.62 -1.86
CA ALA A 218 25.12 7.12 -3.07
C ALA A 218 26.34 6.23 -2.75
N GLU A 219 27.12 6.56 -1.72
CA GLU A 219 28.23 5.72 -1.24
C GLU A 219 27.73 4.39 -0.65
N LEU A 220 26.62 4.43 0.10
CA LEU A 220 25.95 3.23 0.62
C LEU A 220 25.55 2.28 -0.52
N LEU A 221 24.88 2.79 -1.56
CA LEU A 221 24.46 1.98 -2.71
C LEU A 221 25.64 1.34 -3.43
N LYS A 222 26.72 2.11 -3.67
CA LYS A 222 27.94 1.60 -4.28
C LYS A 222 28.62 0.52 -3.43
N THR A 223 28.59 0.68 -2.11
CA THR A 223 29.17 -0.31 -1.19
C THR A 223 28.36 -1.59 -1.19
N ALA A 224 27.03 -1.49 -1.16
CA ALA A 224 26.12 -2.65 -1.27
C ALA A 224 26.38 -3.44 -2.56
N VAL A 225 26.61 -2.74 -3.68
CA VAL A 225 26.96 -3.36 -4.98
C VAL A 225 28.28 -4.13 -4.93
N VAL A 226 29.35 -3.55 -4.35
CA VAL A 226 30.63 -4.27 -4.18
C VAL A 226 30.47 -5.52 -3.33
N LEU A 227 29.74 -5.42 -2.22
CA LEU A 227 29.47 -6.54 -1.32
C LEU A 227 28.54 -7.59 -1.93
N SER A 228 27.91 -7.28 -3.06
CA SER A 228 27.08 -8.20 -3.83
C SER A 228 27.79 -8.75 -5.08
N ASP A 229 29.11 -8.55 -5.20
CA ASP A 229 29.91 -8.93 -6.38
C ASP A 229 29.37 -8.37 -7.71
N ARG A 230 28.83 -7.15 -7.67
CA ARG A 230 28.36 -6.42 -8.85
C ARG A 230 29.26 -5.22 -9.14
N ASP A 231 29.24 -4.77 -10.39
CA ASP A 231 30.08 -3.71 -10.94
C ASP A 231 29.36 -2.36 -11.13
N GLU A 232 28.03 -2.37 -11.08
CA GLU A 232 27.20 -1.18 -11.23
C GLU A 232 25.96 -1.14 -10.31
N VAL A 233 25.58 0.07 -9.91
CA VAL A 233 24.32 0.33 -9.20
C VAL A 233 23.16 0.25 -10.18
N GLN A 234 22.21 -0.62 -9.89
CA GLN A 234 20.98 -0.84 -10.64
C GLN A 234 19.81 -0.10 -9.99
N PRO A 235 18.70 0.14 -10.71
CA PRO A 235 17.52 0.79 -10.15
C PRO A 235 17.06 0.15 -8.83
N ILE A 236 16.97 -1.18 -8.78
CA ILE A 236 16.48 -1.92 -7.60
C ILE A 236 17.24 -1.58 -6.31
N ASP A 237 18.53 -1.24 -6.39
CA ASP A 237 19.36 -0.91 -5.24
C ASP A 237 18.86 0.34 -4.50
N ILE A 238 18.21 1.27 -5.22
CA ILE A 238 17.63 2.50 -4.67
C ILE A 238 16.57 2.19 -3.61
N MET A 239 16.02 0.98 -3.60
CA MET A 239 15.11 0.54 -2.55
C MET A 239 15.76 0.56 -1.15
N LEU A 240 17.08 0.42 -1.04
CA LEU A 240 17.80 0.59 0.24
C LEU A 240 17.58 1.99 0.84
N LEU A 241 17.28 3.00 0.00
CA LEU A 241 17.04 4.35 0.46
C LEU A 241 15.70 4.49 1.22
N ALA A 242 14.83 3.49 1.18
CA ALA A 242 13.66 3.43 2.06
C ALA A 242 14.04 3.43 3.54
N HIS A 243 15.23 2.94 3.88
CA HIS A 243 15.79 2.99 5.23
C HIS A 243 16.64 4.25 5.47
N CYS A 244 16.68 5.19 4.53
CA CYS A 244 17.57 6.35 4.57
C CYS A 244 16.88 7.69 4.32
N LEU A 245 15.61 7.74 3.91
CA LEU A 245 14.97 8.99 3.49
C LEU A 245 14.00 9.57 4.52
N TRP A 246 13.38 8.74 5.35
CA TRP A 246 12.43 9.21 6.37
C TRP A 246 13.15 9.76 7.60
N SER A 247 12.56 10.77 8.23
CA SER A 247 12.97 11.33 9.52
C SER A 247 11.98 11.05 10.63
N ASP A 248 10.75 10.72 10.26
CA ASP A 248 9.63 10.37 11.12
C ASP A 248 8.97 9.08 10.62
N GLU A 249 8.38 8.31 11.53
CA GLU A 249 7.75 7.04 11.20
C GLU A 249 6.57 7.19 10.22
N ALA A 250 5.78 8.26 10.32
CA ALA A 250 4.68 8.54 9.40
C ALA A 250 5.15 8.76 7.95
N GLN A 251 6.41 9.13 7.74
CA GLN A 251 6.97 9.35 6.41
C GLN A 251 7.33 8.05 5.69
N LYS A 252 7.47 6.91 6.39
CA LYS A 252 7.92 5.64 5.81
C LYS A 252 7.03 5.19 4.65
N GLU A 253 5.70 5.28 4.79
CA GLU A 253 4.78 4.85 3.75
C GLU A 253 4.87 5.74 2.50
N VAL A 254 4.95 7.05 2.71
CA VAL A 254 5.12 8.04 1.63
C VAL A 254 6.45 7.81 0.91
N VAL A 255 7.54 7.62 1.63
CA VAL A 255 8.86 7.32 1.08
C VAL A 255 8.80 6.06 0.22
N ASN A 256 8.20 4.97 0.71
CA ASN A 256 8.04 3.73 -0.03
C ASN A 256 7.22 3.93 -1.31
N LYS A 257 6.12 4.68 -1.26
CA LYS A 257 5.28 5.03 -2.42
C LYS A 257 6.10 5.82 -3.46
N ILE A 258 6.89 6.81 -3.03
CA ILE A 258 7.71 7.65 -3.93
C ILE A 258 8.83 6.82 -4.59
N ILE A 259 9.56 5.99 -3.82
CA ILE A 259 10.61 5.13 -4.36
C ILE A 259 10.02 4.14 -5.37
N ALA A 260 8.90 3.49 -5.04
CA ALA A 260 8.25 2.57 -5.97
C ALA A 260 7.89 3.23 -7.30
N LYS A 261 7.44 4.49 -7.27
CA LYS A 261 7.14 5.27 -8.48
C LYS A 261 8.41 5.61 -9.29
N ALA A 262 9.50 5.96 -8.60
CA ALA A 262 10.80 6.22 -9.25
C ALA A 262 11.40 4.98 -9.90
N LEU A 263 11.25 3.84 -9.23
CA LEU A 263 11.67 2.54 -9.75
C LEU A 263 10.82 2.15 -10.96
N GLN A 264 9.50 2.30 -10.86
CA GLN A 264 8.59 2.07 -11.97
C GLN A 264 8.93 2.93 -13.19
N SER A 265 9.18 4.23 -13.02
CA SER A 265 9.49 5.12 -14.15
C SER A 265 10.80 4.72 -14.85
N SER A 266 11.83 4.31 -14.10
CA SER A 266 13.10 3.83 -14.68
C SER A 266 13.00 2.45 -15.34
N MET A 267 12.12 1.57 -14.85
CA MET A 267 11.90 0.24 -15.42
C MET A 267 10.95 0.27 -16.63
N GLN A 268 10.13 1.32 -16.77
CA GLN A 268 9.19 1.54 -17.87
C GLN A 268 9.82 2.14 -19.13
N ASN A 269 11.09 1.82 -19.42
CA ASN A 269 11.66 2.02 -20.76
C ASN A 269 10.87 1.29 -21.87
N ALA A 270 9.91 0.43 -21.51
CA ALA A 270 8.79 0.06 -22.35
C ALA A 270 7.56 0.95 -22.05
N LYS A 271 7.24 1.86 -22.97
CA LYS A 271 6.01 2.69 -22.98
C LYS A 271 4.74 1.82 -22.91
N PHE A 272 4.30 1.44 -21.71
CA PHE A 272 2.99 0.83 -21.51
C PHE A 272 1.95 1.93 -21.34
N ASP A 273 1.40 2.43 -22.44
CA ASP A 273 0.30 3.39 -22.39
C ASP A 273 -1.03 2.68 -22.09
N ILE A 274 -1.22 2.33 -20.82
CA ILE A 274 -2.44 1.70 -20.32
C ILE A 274 -3.63 2.66 -20.48
N SER A 275 -3.39 3.98 -20.42
CA SER A 275 -4.43 5.00 -20.58
C SER A 275 -5.01 4.95 -22.00
N SER A 276 -4.16 4.88 -23.01
CA SER A 276 -4.61 4.71 -24.40
C SER A 276 -5.37 3.40 -24.60
N LEU A 277 -4.95 2.31 -23.96
CA LEU A 277 -5.62 1.02 -24.05
C LEU A 277 -7.00 1.04 -23.35
N LYS A 278 -7.11 1.71 -22.19
CA LYS A 278 -8.39 1.94 -21.50
C LYS A 278 -9.34 2.79 -22.34
N GLU A 279 -8.82 3.81 -23.03
CA GLU A 279 -9.61 4.67 -23.92
C GLU A 279 -10.07 3.92 -25.17
N GLU A 280 -9.21 3.09 -25.76
CA GLU A 280 -9.56 2.20 -26.86
C GLU A 280 -10.71 1.26 -26.44
N TYR A 281 -10.58 0.59 -25.30
CA TYR A 281 -11.65 -0.22 -24.72
C TYR A 281 -12.95 0.57 -24.54
N ARG A 282 -12.88 1.76 -23.95
CA ARG A 282 -14.06 2.60 -23.70
C ARG A 282 -14.78 2.95 -25.00
N LYS A 283 -14.03 3.35 -26.03
CA LYS A 283 -14.59 3.66 -27.36
C LYS A 283 -15.29 2.45 -27.98
N HIS A 284 -14.68 1.26 -27.88
CA HIS A 284 -15.28 0.03 -28.39
C HIS A 284 -16.50 -0.42 -27.57
N TYR A 285 -16.47 -0.24 -26.25
CA TYR A 285 -17.60 -0.47 -25.37
C TYR A 285 -18.78 0.41 -25.78
N ASP A 286 -18.59 1.73 -25.85
CA ASP A 286 -19.66 2.69 -26.19
C ASP A 286 -20.27 2.40 -27.57
N ALA A 287 -19.43 2.10 -28.56
CA ALA A 287 -19.87 1.73 -29.90
C ALA A 287 -20.66 0.41 -29.92
N THR A 288 -20.21 -0.60 -29.16
CA THR A 288 -20.90 -1.88 -29.03
C THR A 288 -22.27 -1.70 -28.37
N ILE A 289 -22.34 -0.88 -27.31
CA ILE A 289 -23.59 -0.61 -26.61
C ILE A 289 -24.57 0.12 -27.51
N ALA A 290 -24.12 1.15 -28.24
CA ALA A 290 -24.97 1.89 -29.17
C ALA A 290 -25.57 1.01 -30.28
N GLU A 291 -24.82 0.01 -30.75
CA GLU A 291 -25.28 -0.89 -31.81
C GLU A 291 -26.13 -2.05 -31.28
N CYS A 292 -25.80 -2.58 -30.09
CA CYS A 292 -26.50 -3.70 -29.49
C CYS A 292 -27.76 -3.30 -28.71
N TYR A 293 -27.93 -2.02 -28.37
CA TYR A 293 -29.04 -1.55 -27.54
C TYR A 293 -29.67 -0.28 -28.10
N GLU A 294 -31.01 -0.27 -28.19
CA GLU A 294 -31.79 0.93 -28.49
C GLU A 294 -32.72 1.21 -27.31
N LYS A 295 -32.66 2.43 -26.74
CA LYS A 295 -33.41 2.79 -25.52
C LYS A 295 -33.26 1.73 -24.40
N ARG A 296 -32.08 1.10 -24.31
CA ARG A 296 -31.70 0.07 -23.32
C ARG A 296 -32.40 -1.29 -23.49
N LYS A 297 -33.11 -1.50 -24.59
CA LYS A 297 -33.59 -2.83 -24.99
C LYS A 297 -32.59 -3.46 -25.97
N PRO A 298 -32.31 -4.77 -25.86
CA PRO A 298 -31.48 -5.47 -26.83
C PRO A 298 -32.06 -5.30 -28.24
N LYS A 299 -31.24 -4.80 -29.16
CA LYS A 299 -31.54 -4.73 -30.60
C LYS A 299 -31.03 -6.01 -31.26
N HIS A 300 -31.76 -6.53 -32.25
CA HIS A 300 -31.27 -7.65 -33.04
C HIS A 300 -30.07 -7.19 -33.89
N VAL A 301 -28.89 -7.73 -33.61
CA VAL A 301 -27.65 -7.42 -34.34
C VAL A 301 -27.28 -8.62 -35.21
N ASN A 302 -26.99 -8.38 -36.49
CA ASN A 302 -26.62 -9.44 -37.42
C ASN A 302 -25.23 -10.04 -37.07
N GLN A 303 -24.96 -11.24 -37.57
CA GLN A 303 -23.72 -11.96 -37.24
C GLN A 303 -22.47 -11.23 -37.75
N THR A 304 -22.54 -10.53 -38.90
CA THR A 304 -21.42 -9.78 -39.47
C THR A 304 -20.96 -8.66 -38.53
N THR A 305 -21.91 -7.91 -37.98
CA THR A 305 -21.66 -6.84 -37.01
C THR A 305 -21.14 -7.40 -35.69
N LYS A 306 -21.71 -8.51 -35.19
CA LYS A 306 -21.18 -9.21 -34.00
C LYS A 306 -19.71 -9.62 -34.19
N ASN A 307 -19.38 -10.18 -35.36
CA ASN A 307 -18.01 -10.60 -35.69
C ASN A 307 -17.03 -9.41 -35.73
N LEU A 308 -17.46 -8.24 -36.24
CA LEU A 308 -16.64 -7.02 -36.26
C LEU A 308 -16.25 -6.57 -34.85
N TYR A 309 -17.21 -6.50 -33.92
CA TYR A 309 -16.93 -6.09 -32.54
C TYR A 309 -16.16 -7.17 -31.75
N MET A 310 -16.39 -8.45 -32.05
CA MET A 310 -15.56 -9.54 -31.52
C MET A 310 -14.10 -9.40 -31.95
N GLN A 311 -13.85 -9.11 -33.23
CA GLN A 311 -12.51 -8.90 -33.76
C GLN A 311 -11.81 -7.68 -33.11
N ALA A 312 -12.56 -6.60 -32.83
CA ALA A 312 -12.03 -5.47 -32.08
C ALA A 312 -11.63 -5.88 -30.64
N CYS A 313 -12.47 -6.67 -29.96
CA CYS A 313 -12.14 -7.22 -28.65
C CYS A 313 -10.91 -8.15 -28.70
N ASP A 314 -10.71 -8.90 -29.79
CA ASP A 314 -9.50 -9.71 -30.03
C ASP A 314 -8.24 -8.86 -30.17
N GLY A 315 -8.33 -7.73 -30.87
CA GLY A 315 -7.23 -6.76 -30.94
C GLY A 315 -6.81 -6.22 -29.57
N ILE A 316 -7.78 -5.83 -28.74
CA ILE A 316 -7.51 -5.30 -27.40
C ILE A 316 -6.89 -6.38 -26.49
N ILE A 317 -7.44 -7.60 -26.48
CA ILE A 317 -6.87 -8.70 -25.68
C ILE A 317 -5.45 -9.05 -26.13
N LYS A 318 -5.16 -9.02 -27.44
CA LYS A 318 -3.80 -9.22 -27.93
C LYS A 318 -2.85 -8.17 -27.36
N ASN A 319 -3.22 -6.90 -27.42
CA ASN A 319 -2.42 -5.80 -26.84
C ASN A 319 -2.23 -5.96 -25.32
N ILE A 320 -3.28 -6.39 -24.60
CA ILE A 320 -3.21 -6.70 -23.16
C ILE A 320 -2.20 -7.81 -22.88
N ASN A 321 -2.27 -8.91 -23.62
CA ASN A 321 -1.39 -10.07 -23.45
C ASN A 321 0.07 -9.73 -23.78
N ASP A 322 0.30 -8.92 -24.83
CA ASP A 322 1.63 -8.42 -25.17
C ASP A 322 2.20 -7.56 -24.03
N TYR A 323 1.36 -6.73 -23.40
CA TYR A 323 1.77 -5.91 -22.25
C TYR A 323 2.05 -6.77 -21.02
N GLN A 324 1.19 -7.74 -20.72
CA GLN A 324 1.37 -8.68 -19.61
C GLN A 324 2.66 -9.49 -19.75
N THR A 325 2.97 -9.97 -20.96
CA THR A 325 4.18 -10.75 -21.24
C THR A 325 5.44 -9.91 -20.99
N LYS A 326 5.50 -8.70 -21.54
CA LYS A 326 6.64 -7.79 -21.32
C LYS A 326 6.79 -7.38 -19.85
N LEU A 327 5.69 -7.15 -19.14
CA LEU A 327 5.73 -6.88 -17.69
C LEU A 327 6.22 -8.08 -16.89
N GLN A 328 5.83 -9.30 -17.29
CA GLN A 328 6.30 -10.52 -16.66
C GLN A 328 7.80 -10.73 -16.90
N GLU A 329 8.31 -10.43 -18.10
CA GLU A 329 9.74 -10.43 -18.40
C GLU A 329 10.50 -9.41 -17.54
N ILE A 330 9.99 -8.18 -17.41
CA ILE A 330 10.57 -7.16 -16.52
C ILE A 330 10.58 -7.66 -15.08
N PHE A 331 9.45 -8.19 -14.60
CA PHE A 331 9.32 -8.73 -13.24
C PHE A 331 10.31 -9.87 -12.99
N LEU A 332 10.40 -10.85 -13.89
CA LEU A 332 11.34 -11.97 -13.80
C LEU A 332 12.80 -11.50 -13.89
N SER A 333 13.10 -10.51 -14.73
CA SER A 333 14.45 -9.93 -14.82
C SER A 333 14.85 -9.19 -13.53
N ALA A 334 13.90 -8.53 -12.87
CA ALA A 334 14.10 -7.89 -11.57
C ALA A 334 14.21 -8.93 -10.45
N GLN A 335 13.48 -10.04 -10.53
CA GLN A 335 13.46 -11.13 -9.54
C GLN A 335 14.70 -12.04 -9.65
N ASN A 336 15.15 -12.38 -10.87
CA ASN A 336 16.40 -13.11 -11.10
C ASN A 336 17.63 -12.27 -10.72
N LYS A 337 17.45 -10.96 -10.53
CA LYS A 337 18.39 -10.03 -9.87
C LYS A 337 18.00 -9.77 -8.41
N MET A 338 17.61 -10.81 -7.65
CA MET A 338 17.78 -10.83 -6.17
C MET A 338 19.28 -10.81 -5.79
N ALA A 339 20.02 -9.88 -6.39
CA ALA A 339 21.46 -9.73 -6.32
C ALA A 339 21.85 -8.66 -5.29
N ASN A 340 20.94 -8.28 -4.40
CA ASN A 340 21.24 -7.38 -3.30
C ASN A 340 20.81 -8.05 -1.99
N PRO A 341 21.75 -8.70 -1.27
CA PRO A 341 21.46 -9.41 -0.03
C PRO A 341 21.03 -8.47 1.11
N PHE A 342 21.15 -7.14 0.91
CA PHE A 342 20.75 -6.13 1.87
C PHE A 342 19.29 -5.68 1.72
N LEU A 343 18.55 -6.20 0.74
CA LEU A 343 17.12 -5.93 0.57
C LEU A 343 16.28 -7.07 1.16
N SER A 344 15.32 -6.71 2.01
CA SER A 344 14.35 -7.66 2.56
C SER A 344 13.31 -8.08 1.52
N THR A 345 12.58 -9.16 1.77
CA THR A 345 11.44 -9.57 0.92
C THR A 345 10.38 -8.45 0.82
N SER A 346 10.15 -7.71 1.90
CA SER A 346 9.28 -6.51 1.89
C SER A 346 9.82 -5.41 1.00
N ASP A 347 11.13 -5.16 0.99
CA ASP A 347 11.75 -4.16 0.13
C ASP A 347 11.58 -4.54 -1.34
N TYR A 348 11.84 -5.79 -1.70
CA TYR A 348 11.57 -6.28 -3.06
C TYR A 348 10.09 -6.14 -3.46
N ARG A 349 9.16 -6.47 -2.55
CA ARG A 349 7.72 -6.29 -2.80
C ARG A 349 7.36 -4.83 -3.03
N ASN A 350 7.93 -3.91 -2.23
CA ASN A 350 7.71 -2.48 -2.37
C ASN A 350 8.30 -1.94 -3.68
N ALA A 351 9.51 -2.37 -4.05
CA ALA A 351 10.14 -2.00 -5.31
C ALA A 351 9.33 -2.44 -6.53
N LEU A 352 8.70 -3.62 -6.46
CA LEU A 352 7.88 -4.20 -7.53
C LEU A 352 6.40 -3.80 -7.44
N ARG A 353 6.02 -2.95 -6.48
CA ARG A 353 4.62 -2.54 -6.25
C ARG A 353 4.00 -1.90 -7.49
N GLY A 354 4.72 -1.02 -8.17
CA GLY A 354 4.24 -0.36 -9.40
C GLY A 354 3.96 -1.36 -10.53
N ILE A 355 4.86 -2.32 -10.72
CA ILE A 355 4.70 -3.42 -11.71
C ILE A 355 3.48 -4.26 -11.35
N THR A 356 3.35 -4.66 -10.08
CA THR A 356 2.24 -5.48 -9.58
C THR A 356 0.89 -4.75 -9.75
N GLN A 357 0.86 -3.45 -9.48
CA GLN A 357 -0.32 -2.61 -9.68
C GLN A 357 -0.70 -2.56 -11.17
N THR A 358 0.26 -2.30 -12.05
CA THR A 358 0.04 -2.30 -13.50
C THR A 358 -0.44 -3.66 -14.02
N GLN A 359 0.14 -4.77 -13.54
CA GLN A 359 -0.34 -6.12 -13.87
C GLN A 359 -1.80 -6.32 -13.44
N THR A 360 -2.16 -5.81 -12.26
CA THR A 360 -3.53 -5.88 -11.74
C THR A 360 -4.49 -5.07 -12.62
N GLU A 361 -4.11 -3.87 -13.03
CA GLU A 361 -4.93 -3.04 -13.94
C GLU A 361 -5.17 -3.71 -15.30
N LEU A 362 -4.15 -4.35 -15.87
CA LEU A 362 -4.29 -5.08 -17.13
C LEU A 362 -5.20 -6.31 -16.99
N LYS A 363 -5.13 -7.04 -15.87
CA LYS A 363 -6.04 -8.15 -15.59
C LYS A 363 -7.50 -7.68 -15.49
N GLN A 364 -7.73 -6.55 -14.81
CA GLN A 364 -9.06 -5.95 -14.71
C GLN A 364 -9.60 -5.52 -16.08
N LEU A 365 -8.76 -4.91 -16.91
CA LEU A 365 -9.15 -4.54 -18.27
C LEU A 365 -9.42 -5.77 -19.16
N SER A 366 -8.62 -6.83 -19.04
CA SER A 366 -8.86 -8.10 -19.76
C SER A 366 -10.24 -8.66 -19.44
N LEU A 367 -10.58 -8.69 -18.15
CA LEU A 367 -11.88 -9.16 -17.70
C LEU A 367 -13.02 -8.29 -18.24
N ALA A 368 -12.84 -6.96 -18.27
CA ALA A 368 -13.82 -6.05 -18.84
C ALA A 368 -14.05 -6.29 -20.35
N VAL A 369 -12.98 -6.60 -21.09
CA VAL A 369 -13.07 -6.99 -22.51
C VAL A 369 -13.80 -8.34 -22.67
N ASP A 370 -13.53 -9.33 -21.81
CA ASP A 370 -14.23 -10.61 -21.82
C ASP A 370 -15.73 -10.47 -21.52
N GLN A 371 -16.09 -9.55 -20.61
CA GLN A 371 -17.49 -9.20 -20.37
C GLN A 371 -18.16 -8.59 -21.61
N LEU A 372 -17.46 -7.70 -22.31
CA LEU A 372 -17.96 -7.11 -23.55
C LEU A 372 -18.18 -8.18 -24.64
N ARG A 373 -17.26 -9.14 -24.78
CA ARG A 373 -17.43 -10.29 -25.68
C ARG A 373 -18.67 -11.11 -25.34
N TYR A 374 -18.89 -11.38 -24.04
CA TYR A 374 -20.07 -12.08 -23.57
C TYR A 374 -21.36 -11.33 -23.93
N ILE A 375 -21.38 -9.99 -23.79
CA ILE A 375 -22.51 -9.14 -24.18
C ILE A 375 -22.77 -9.24 -25.69
N ILE A 376 -21.73 -9.16 -26.53
CA ILE A 376 -21.85 -9.25 -27.99
C ILE A 376 -22.44 -10.60 -28.41
N GLN A 377 -21.97 -11.69 -27.79
CA GLN A 377 -22.41 -13.05 -28.12
C GLN A 377 -23.83 -13.32 -27.66
N ASN A 378 -24.14 -13.03 -26.40
CA ASN A 378 -25.35 -13.51 -25.73
C ASN A 378 -26.47 -12.45 -25.64
N GLN A 379 -26.18 -11.19 -25.97
CA GLN A 379 -27.10 -10.06 -25.85
C GLN A 379 -27.96 -10.06 -24.57
N PRO A 380 -27.37 -10.25 -23.37
CA PRO A 380 -28.17 -10.33 -22.16
C PRO A 380 -28.85 -9.00 -21.85
N THR A 381 -29.84 -9.07 -20.98
CA THR A 381 -30.74 -8.04 -20.43
C THR A 381 -30.15 -6.62 -20.22
N PRO A 382 -31.03 -5.60 -20.04
CA PRO A 382 -30.67 -4.17 -20.07
C PRO A 382 -29.45 -3.79 -19.22
N ILE A 383 -28.58 -2.96 -19.80
CA ILE A 383 -27.46 -2.32 -19.11
C ILE A 383 -28.02 -1.29 -18.11
N PRO A 384 -27.66 -1.35 -16.82
CA PRO A 384 -28.02 -0.34 -15.84
C PRO A 384 -27.24 0.96 -16.06
N LEU A 385 -27.92 2.06 -15.78
CA LEU A 385 -27.42 3.42 -15.76
C LEU A 385 -26.11 3.55 -14.93
N LYS A 386 -25.08 4.18 -15.52
CA LYS A 386 -24.31 5.13 -14.69
C LYS A 386 -25.24 6.30 -14.37
N TYR A 387 -25.24 6.71 -13.11
CA TYR A 387 -25.94 7.89 -12.62
C TYR A 387 -25.69 9.08 -13.58
N ASP A 388 -26.78 9.52 -14.21
CA ASP A 388 -26.85 10.68 -15.08
C ASP A 388 -27.61 11.73 -14.27
N GLU A 389 -26.86 12.67 -13.67
CA GLU A 389 -27.35 13.79 -12.86
C GLU A 389 -28.41 14.66 -13.59
N THR A 390 -28.63 14.43 -14.89
CA THR A 390 -29.48 15.28 -15.73
C THR A 390 -30.81 14.66 -16.17
N LYS A 391 -31.20 13.46 -15.69
CA LYS A 391 -32.50 12.85 -16.04
C LYS A 391 -33.55 12.95 -14.93
N LYS A 392 -34.71 13.51 -15.30
CA LYS A 392 -35.97 13.60 -14.54
C LYS A 392 -36.15 12.43 -13.55
N LYS A 393 -36.33 12.78 -12.27
CA LYS A 393 -36.71 11.90 -11.15
C LYS A 393 -37.71 10.85 -11.65
N ARG A 394 -37.32 9.57 -11.56
CA ARG A 394 -38.23 8.44 -11.76
C ARG A 394 -39.33 8.57 -10.70
N SER A 395 -40.59 8.52 -11.09
CA SER A 395 -41.70 8.57 -10.13
C SER A 395 -41.83 7.19 -9.48
N TYR A 396 -41.40 7.05 -8.24
CA TYR A 396 -41.61 5.84 -7.46
C TYR A 396 -43.01 5.87 -6.84
N LYS A 397 -43.56 4.69 -6.55
CA LYS A 397 -44.89 4.56 -5.91
C LYS A 397 -44.75 4.51 -4.38
N TYR A 398 -43.60 4.03 -3.91
CA TYR A 398 -43.28 3.88 -2.50
C TYR A 398 -41.89 4.49 -2.26
N GLU A 399 -41.76 5.33 -1.24
CA GLU A 399 -40.51 6.04 -0.90
C GLU A 399 -40.19 5.83 0.60
N PRO A 400 -39.87 4.59 1.02
CA PRO A 400 -39.55 4.30 2.42
C PRO A 400 -38.36 5.13 2.90
N GLN A 401 -38.48 5.71 4.09
CA GLN A 401 -37.41 6.47 4.72
C GLN A 401 -36.64 5.64 5.75
N THR A 402 -37.23 4.50 6.15
CA THR A 402 -36.66 3.60 7.16
C THR A 402 -36.63 2.18 6.64
N LYS A 403 -35.74 1.37 7.23
CA LYS A 403 -35.67 -0.06 6.95
C LYS A 403 -36.99 -0.76 7.27
N GLU A 404 -37.65 -0.38 8.36
CA GLU A 404 -38.90 -0.97 8.82
C GLU A 404 -40.03 -0.76 7.79
N GLU A 405 -40.13 0.44 7.22
CA GLU A 405 -41.06 0.73 6.12
C GLU A 405 -40.74 -0.10 4.87
N LEU A 406 -39.46 -0.21 4.50
CA LEU A 406 -39.05 -1.07 3.39
C LEU A 406 -39.38 -2.55 3.66
N GLU A 407 -39.17 -3.02 4.90
CA GLU A 407 -39.49 -4.38 5.34
C GLU A 407 -40.99 -4.70 5.21
N GLU A 408 -41.88 -3.76 5.53
CA GLU A 408 -43.32 -3.94 5.33
C GLU A 408 -43.68 -4.06 3.85
N LEU A 409 -43.07 -3.22 3.00
CA LEU A 409 -43.33 -3.22 1.56
C LEU A 409 -42.86 -4.51 0.87
N VAL A 410 -41.68 -5.04 1.24
CA VAL A 410 -41.16 -6.26 0.61
C VAL A 410 -41.91 -7.53 1.00
N LYS A 411 -42.54 -7.53 2.20
CA LYS A 411 -43.37 -8.63 2.70
C LYS A 411 -44.69 -8.75 1.94
N ASP A 412 -45.17 -7.65 1.34
CA ASP A 412 -46.32 -7.69 0.43
C ASP A 412 -45.90 -8.23 -0.95
N GLU A 413 -46.25 -9.50 -1.19
CA GLU A 413 -45.94 -10.20 -2.44
C GLU A 413 -46.65 -9.60 -3.67
N SER A 414 -47.65 -8.73 -3.50
CA SER A 414 -48.35 -8.04 -4.60
C SER A 414 -47.63 -6.80 -5.13
N ILE A 415 -46.67 -6.27 -4.37
CA ILE A 415 -45.92 -5.06 -4.74
C ILE A 415 -44.82 -5.42 -5.74
N TYR A 416 -44.78 -4.74 -6.89
CA TYR A 416 -43.64 -4.83 -7.80
C TYR A 416 -42.43 -4.12 -7.18
N LEU A 417 -41.32 -4.83 -6.96
CA LEU A 417 -40.19 -4.29 -6.18
C LEU A 417 -39.55 -3.08 -6.85
N GLY A 418 -39.62 -2.97 -8.18
CA GLY A 418 -39.06 -1.83 -8.92
C GLY A 418 -39.84 -0.50 -8.77
N ASP A 419 -40.99 -0.51 -8.10
CA ASP A 419 -41.77 0.69 -7.78
C ASP A 419 -41.33 1.36 -6.46
N ILE A 420 -40.38 0.75 -5.74
CA ILE A 420 -39.88 1.21 -4.44
C ILE A 420 -38.59 2.01 -4.66
N ASP A 421 -38.53 3.22 -4.12
CA ASP A 421 -37.29 4.00 -4.03
C ASP A 421 -36.47 3.52 -2.83
N THR A 422 -35.25 3.05 -3.05
CA THR A 422 -34.35 2.59 -1.99
C THR A 422 -33.19 3.54 -1.74
N SER A 423 -33.16 4.72 -2.39
CA SER A 423 -31.99 5.61 -2.36
C SER A 423 -31.61 6.09 -0.97
N GLU A 424 -32.58 6.23 -0.06
CA GLU A 424 -32.35 6.71 1.32
C GLU A 424 -32.03 5.58 2.31
N ILE A 425 -32.07 4.32 1.89
CA ILE A 425 -31.93 3.16 2.78
C ILE A 425 -30.46 2.80 2.95
N THR A 426 -29.99 2.77 4.20
CA THR A 426 -28.59 2.43 4.55
C THR A 426 -28.44 1.02 5.16
N ASP A 427 -29.50 0.42 5.69
CA ASP A 427 -29.52 -0.95 6.22
C ASP A 427 -30.59 -1.80 5.52
N MET A 428 -30.15 -2.83 4.80
CA MET A 428 -31.01 -3.83 4.16
C MET A 428 -30.86 -5.23 4.79
N SER A 429 -30.28 -5.31 5.99
CA SER A 429 -30.08 -6.60 6.65
C SER A 429 -31.41 -7.31 6.92
N LYS A 430 -31.46 -8.62 6.65
CA LYS A 430 -32.63 -9.50 6.83
C LYS A 430 -33.89 -9.17 6.00
N LEU A 431 -33.82 -8.26 5.04
CA LEU A 431 -35.00 -7.77 4.31
C LEU A 431 -35.86 -8.87 3.67
N PHE A 432 -35.23 -9.91 3.13
CA PHE A 432 -35.89 -11.11 2.57
C PHE A 432 -35.52 -12.39 3.33
N GLN A 433 -35.18 -12.28 4.62
CA GLN A 433 -34.91 -13.44 5.46
C GLN A 433 -36.14 -14.36 5.51
N ASP A 434 -35.93 -15.64 5.21
CA ASP A 434 -36.97 -16.68 5.19
C ASP A 434 -38.16 -16.37 4.27
N SER A 435 -37.98 -15.49 3.27
CA SER A 435 -39.05 -15.03 2.39
C SER A 435 -39.67 -16.17 1.58
N SER A 436 -41.01 -16.25 1.58
CA SER A 436 -41.82 -17.14 0.74
C SER A 436 -41.99 -16.64 -0.70
N ARG A 437 -41.61 -15.38 -0.95
CA ARG A 437 -41.80 -14.69 -2.22
C ARG A 437 -41.18 -15.46 -3.38
N THR A 438 -41.91 -15.62 -4.47
CA THR A 438 -41.42 -16.29 -5.69
C THR A 438 -41.06 -15.32 -6.81
N ASP A 439 -41.70 -14.16 -6.87
CA ASP A 439 -41.41 -13.11 -7.85
C ASP A 439 -40.64 -11.96 -7.19
N PHE A 440 -39.41 -11.74 -7.64
CA PHE A 440 -38.53 -10.66 -7.17
C PHE A 440 -38.27 -9.63 -8.29
N SER A 441 -39.10 -9.60 -9.33
CA SER A 441 -38.94 -8.69 -10.45
C SER A 441 -38.86 -7.23 -10.00
N GLY A 442 -37.94 -6.47 -10.61
CA GLY A 442 -37.71 -5.05 -10.32
C GLY A 442 -36.64 -4.78 -9.26
N ILE A 443 -36.22 -5.80 -8.48
CA ILE A 443 -35.15 -5.67 -7.47
C ILE A 443 -33.80 -5.29 -8.08
N GLU A 444 -33.55 -5.67 -9.33
CA GLU A 444 -32.33 -5.33 -10.08
C GLU A 444 -32.18 -3.82 -10.33
N SER A 445 -33.26 -3.06 -10.13
CA SER A 445 -33.35 -1.62 -10.37
C SER A 445 -33.24 -0.75 -9.12
N TRP A 446 -33.10 -1.37 -7.95
CA TRP A 446 -32.86 -0.67 -6.68
C TRP A 446 -31.53 0.08 -6.69
N ASP A 447 -31.56 1.28 -6.11
CA ASP A 447 -30.34 2.02 -5.77
C ASP A 447 -29.88 1.56 -4.38
N VAL A 448 -28.76 0.86 -4.34
CA VAL A 448 -28.15 0.35 -3.10
C VAL A 448 -26.82 1.06 -2.79
N SER A 449 -26.51 2.14 -3.50
CA SER A 449 -25.22 2.84 -3.37
C SER A 449 -24.99 3.43 -1.99
N ASN A 450 -26.05 3.72 -1.22
CA ASN A 450 -25.98 4.21 0.15
C ASN A 450 -26.04 3.10 1.21
N VAL A 451 -26.20 1.83 0.81
CA VAL A 451 -26.35 0.71 1.75
C VAL A 451 -25.00 0.33 2.36
N GLU A 452 -24.95 0.27 3.69
CA GLU A 452 -23.78 -0.12 4.46
C GLU A 452 -23.89 -1.57 5.00
N ASN A 453 -25.11 -2.07 5.22
CA ASN A 453 -25.35 -3.40 5.79
C ASN A 453 -26.34 -4.23 4.95
N MET A 454 -25.89 -5.39 4.47
CA MET A 454 -26.69 -6.36 3.71
C MET A 454 -26.69 -7.76 4.37
N SER A 455 -26.33 -7.85 5.65
CA SER A 455 -26.25 -9.13 6.36
C SER A 455 -27.59 -9.87 6.36
N GLN A 456 -27.57 -11.18 6.05
CA GLN A 456 -28.74 -12.05 5.98
C GLN A 456 -29.86 -11.59 5.03
N MET A 457 -29.63 -10.63 4.13
CA MET A 457 -30.67 -10.04 3.28
C MET A 457 -31.50 -11.08 2.53
N PHE A 458 -30.89 -12.13 1.97
CA PHE A 458 -31.58 -13.24 1.28
C PHE A 458 -31.39 -14.59 1.99
N TYR A 459 -31.18 -14.57 3.32
CA TYR A 459 -31.01 -15.79 4.10
C TYR A 459 -32.24 -16.70 3.95
N ASN A 460 -32.05 -17.94 3.49
CA ASN A 460 -33.09 -18.93 3.26
C ASN A 460 -34.19 -18.51 2.26
N ALA A 461 -33.95 -17.50 1.42
CA ALA A 461 -34.83 -17.12 0.31
C ALA A 461 -34.67 -18.13 -0.85
N LYS A 462 -35.25 -19.32 -0.70
CA LYS A 462 -35.00 -20.49 -1.57
C LYS A 462 -35.34 -20.27 -3.04
N SER A 463 -36.29 -19.38 -3.34
CA SER A 463 -36.75 -19.06 -4.70
C SER A 463 -35.93 -17.93 -5.36
N PHE A 464 -35.07 -17.24 -4.61
CA PHE A 464 -34.34 -16.08 -5.11
C PHE A 464 -33.28 -16.47 -6.16
N ASN A 465 -33.33 -15.82 -7.33
CA ASN A 465 -32.37 -16.02 -8.43
C ASN A 465 -32.32 -14.81 -9.41
N GLN A 466 -32.53 -13.60 -8.92
CA GLN A 466 -32.54 -12.39 -9.77
C GLN A 466 -31.12 -11.84 -10.02
N PRO A 467 -30.87 -11.22 -11.18
CA PRO A 467 -29.56 -10.65 -11.48
C PRO A 467 -29.29 -9.42 -10.60
N LEU A 468 -28.21 -9.47 -9.82
CA LEU A 468 -27.79 -8.37 -8.91
C LEU A 468 -26.46 -7.73 -9.32
N ASN A 469 -25.86 -8.15 -10.44
CA ASN A 469 -24.58 -7.64 -10.92
C ASN A 469 -24.62 -6.12 -11.21
N SER A 470 -25.81 -5.53 -11.32
CA SER A 470 -26.02 -4.09 -11.51
C SER A 470 -25.79 -3.25 -10.26
N TRP A 471 -25.79 -3.85 -9.08
CA TRP A 471 -25.74 -3.13 -7.81
C TRP A 471 -24.36 -2.53 -7.52
N ASP A 472 -24.35 -1.26 -7.12
CA ASP A 472 -23.17 -0.62 -6.55
C ASP A 472 -23.09 -0.90 -5.05
N VAL A 473 -22.31 -1.92 -4.70
CA VAL A 473 -22.09 -2.34 -3.31
C VAL A 473 -20.85 -1.69 -2.68
N GLY A 474 -20.30 -0.65 -3.29
CA GLY A 474 -19.02 -0.04 -2.89
C GLY A 474 -18.99 0.57 -1.50
N ASN A 475 -20.15 0.82 -0.89
CA ASN A 475 -20.29 1.31 0.49
C ASN A 475 -20.65 0.22 1.51
N VAL A 476 -20.93 -1.00 1.08
CA VAL A 476 -21.32 -2.09 1.96
C VAL A 476 -20.13 -2.55 2.80
N VAL A 477 -20.34 -2.66 4.11
CA VAL A 477 -19.34 -3.12 5.09
C VAL A 477 -19.66 -4.53 5.60
N ASN A 478 -20.92 -4.96 5.60
CA ASN A 478 -21.32 -6.28 6.11
C ASN A 478 -22.24 -7.04 5.12
N MET A 479 -21.80 -8.24 4.71
CA MET A 479 -22.52 -9.19 3.84
C MET A 479 -22.64 -10.60 4.46
N GLU A 480 -22.49 -10.72 5.78
CA GLU A 480 -22.58 -12.01 6.47
C GLU A 480 -23.89 -12.74 6.14
N ASN A 481 -23.79 -14.03 5.79
CA ASN A 481 -24.92 -14.91 5.46
C ASN A 481 -25.88 -14.40 4.36
N MET A 482 -25.49 -13.41 3.55
CA MET A 482 -26.41 -12.71 2.62
C MET A 482 -27.20 -13.66 1.71
N PHE A 483 -26.56 -14.70 1.15
CA PHE A 483 -27.19 -15.72 0.30
C PHE A 483 -27.20 -17.13 0.93
N SER A 484 -26.97 -17.23 2.24
CA SER A 484 -26.94 -18.54 2.91
C SER A 484 -28.31 -19.21 2.80
N ASN A 485 -28.33 -20.49 2.40
CA ASN A 485 -29.52 -21.29 2.10
C ASN A 485 -30.39 -20.77 0.93
N ALA A 486 -29.95 -19.78 0.14
CA ALA A 486 -30.63 -19.36 -1.09
C ALA A 486 -30.38 -20.39 -2.21
N THR A 487 -31.02 -21.55 -2.10
CA THR A 487 -30.66 -22.75 -2.88
C THR A 487 -30.80 -22.60 -4.39
N SER A 488 -31.61 -21.65 -4.88
CA SER A 488 -31.81 -21.42 -6.32
C SER A 488 -30.85 -20.40 -6.92
N PHE A 489 -30.14 -19.63 -6.11
CA PHE A 489 -29.34 -18.50 -6.56
C PHE A 489 -28.11 -18.96 -7.35
N ASN A 490 -27.96 -18.45 -8.58
CA ASN A 490 -26.85 -18.74 -9.47
C ASN A 490 -26.62 -17.60 -10.49
N GLN A 491 -26.64 -16.35 -10.03
CA GLN A 491 -26.44 -15.17 -10.88
C GLN A 491 -25.03 -14.59 -10.73
N PRO A 492 -24.45 -14.01 -11.79
CA PRO A 492 -23.12 -13.42 -11.73
C PRO A 492 -23.09 -12.24 -10.75
N LEU A 493 -21.99 -12.13 -10.00
CA LEU A 493 -21.71 -11.05 -9.04
C LEU A 493 -20.33 -10.40 -9.28
N ASN A 494 -19.73 -10.65 -10.44
CA ASN A 494 -18.36 -10.29 -10.74
C ASN A 494 -18.11 -8.79 -10.92
N SER A 495 -19.13 -7.93 -11.03
CA SER A 495 -18.93 -6.47 -11.08
C SER A 495 -18.92 -5.81 -9.69
N TRP A 496 -19.21 -6.56 -8.62
CA TRP A 496 -19.26 -6.00 -7.28
C TRP A 496 -17.87 -5.58 -6.80
N ASN A 497 -17.76 -4.31 -6.39
CA ASN A 497 -16.59 -3.81 -5.69
C ASN A 497 -16.74 -4.06 -4.19
N VAL A 498 -16.12 -5.14 -3.71
CA VAL A 498 -16.23 -5.58 -2.31
C VAL A 498 -15.10 -5.08 -1.41
N GLY A 499 -14.32 -4.09 -1.85
CA GLY A 499 -13.12 -3.64 -1.13
C GLY A 499 -13.36 -3.04 0.26
N LYS A 500 -14.58 -2.59 0.58
CA LYS A 500 -14.95 -2.08 1.91
C LYS A 500 -15.58 -3.14 2.83
N VAL A 501 -15.89 -4.32 2.32
CA VAL A 501 -16.63 -5.34 3.09
C VAL A 501 -15.71 -5.96 4.14
N ALA A 502 -16.05 -5.77 5.41
CA ALA A 502 -15.31 -6.31 6.55
C ALA A 502 -15.75 -7.73 6.93
N ASN A 503 -17.01 -8.12 6.66
CA ASN A 503 -17.56 -9.41 7.04
C ASN A 503 -18.37 -10.05 5.91
N MET A 504 -17.93 -11.23 5.46
CA MET A 504 -18.61 -12.08 4.45
C MET A 504 -18.84 -13.52 4.95
N LYS A 505 -18.79 -13.75 6.26
CA LYS A 505 -18.91 -15.10 6.81
C LYS A 505 -20.17 -15.79 6.29
N ARG A 506 -20.01 -17.03 5.83
CA ARG A 506 -21.09 -17.92 5.37
C ARG A 506 -21.98 -17.31 4.27
N MET A 507 -21.49 -16.32 3.52
CA MET A 507 -22.28 -15.59 2.53
C MET A 507 -23.02 -16.52 1.56
N PHE A 508 -22.41 -17.63 1.14
CA PHE A 508 -23.00 -18.62 0.24
C PHE A 508 -23.21 -19.99 0.90
N TYR A 509 -23.23 -20.07 2.23
CA TYR A 509 -23.41 -21.34 2.95
C TYR A 509 -24.68 -22.07 2.46
N ASN A 510 -24.54 -23.31 1.95
CA ASN A 510 -25.63 -24.11 1.39
C ASN A 510 -26.43 -23.45 0.23
N ALA A 511 -25.85 -22.46 -0.47
CA ALA A 511 -26.37 -21.92 -1.73
C ALA A 511 -26.07 -22.90 -2.88
N ARG A 512 -26.80 -24.03 -2.89
CA ARG A 512 -26.43 -25.24 -3.66
C ARG A 512 -26.20 -25.02 -5.15
N LYS A 513 -26.99 -24.17 -5.81
CA LYS A 513 -26.86 -23.91 -7.26
C LYS A 513 -25.79 -22.88 -7.64
N PHE A 514 -25.23 -22.14 -6.67
CA PHE A 514 -24.28 -21.09 -6.98
C PHE A 514 -22.98 -21.66 -7.54
N ASN A 515 -22.63 -21.24 -8.77
CA ASN A 515 -21.45 -21.69 -9.51
C ASN A 515 -20.86 -20.58 -10.41
N GLN A 516 -20.95 -19.32 -9.97
CA GLN A 516 -20.48 -18.17 -10.75
C GLN A 516 -19.07 -17.76 -10.31
N SER A 517 -18.25 -17.26 -11.25
CA SER A 517 -16.88 -16.82 -10.95
C SER A 517 -16.87 -15.53 -10.11
N LEU A 518 -15.98 -15.49 -9.13
CA LEU A 518 -15.74 -14.32 -8.26
C LEU A 518 -14.30 -13.77 -8.37
N ASN A 519 -13.58 -14.11 -9.44
CA ASN A 519 -12.18 -13.72 -9.64
C ASN A 519 -11.90 -12.21 -9.63
N SER A 520 -12.91 -11.41 -9.90
CA SER A 520 -12.83 -9.95 -9.93
C SER A 520 -12.87 -9.31 -8.54
N TRP A 521 -13.29 -10.06 -7.51
CA TRP A 521 -13.42 -9.53 -6.17
C TRP A 521 -12.04 -9.28 -5.58
N ASN A 522 -11.72 -8.00 -5.40
CA ASN A 522 -10.49 -7.60 -4.72
C ASN A 522 -10.70 -7.67 -3.21
N LEU A 523 -10.40 -8.81 -2.61
CA LEU A 523 -10.39 -9.01 -1.16
C LEU A 523 -9.15 -8.31 -0.56
N VAL A 524 -9.11 -6.98 -0.63
CA VAL A 524 -8.08 -6.20 0.07
C VAL A 524 -8.40 -6.27 1.55
N THR A 525 -7.62 -7.03 2.30
CA THR A 525 -7.61 -6.91 3.74
C THR A 525 -7.18 -5.49 4.07
N ASN A 526 -8.06 -4.67 4.64
CA ASN A 526 -7.71 -3.38 5.22
C ASN A 526 -6.41 -3.55 6.02
N SER A 527 -5.35 -2.88 5.59
CA SER A 527 -3.99 -2.98 6.12
C SER A 527 -3.80 -2.38 7.52
N ASN A 528 -4.90 -2.23 8.27
CA ASN A 528 -4.91 -1.82 9.68
C ASN A 528 -5.36 -2.94 10.62
N HIS A 529 -5.48 -4.19 10.15
CA HIS A 529 -5.70 -5.35 11.01
C HIS A 529 -4.46 -6.26 10.98
N PRO A 530 -3.85 -6.58 12.14
CA PRO A 530 -2.53 -7.23 12.20
C PRO A 530 -2.63 -8.73 11.98
N PHE A 531 -3.08 -9.21 10.82
CA PHE A 531 -3.00 -10.63 10.48
C PHE A 531 -2.92 -10.89 8.97
N ASN A 532 -1.69 -11.15 8.53
CA ASN A 532 -1.24 -12.21 7.62
C ASN A 532 -1.96 -12.44 6.26
N ALA A 533 -1.14 -12.61 5.21
CA ALA A 533 -1.49 -13.08 3.86
C ALA A 533 -2.13 -14.49 3.80
N HIS A 534 -2.48 -15.07 4.94
CA HIS A 534 -3.31 -16.28 5.08
C HIS A 534 -4.82 -15.98 5.21
N TYR A 535 -5.22 -14.71 5.42
CA TYR A 535 -6.64 -14.35 5.57
C TYR A 535 -7.43 -14.28 4.26
N SER A 536 -6.79 -14.02 3.12
CA SER A 536 -7.45 -14.11 1.81
C SER A 536 -7.97 -15.52 1.53
N ASN A 537 -7.19 -16.54 1.92
CA ASN A 537 -7.61 -17.93 1.94
C ASN A 537 -8.77 -18.14 2.94
N SER A 538 -8.65 -17.64 4.18
CA SER A 538 -9.67 -17.82 5.23
C SER A 538 -11.03 -17.19 4.92
N MET A 539 -11.07 -15.96 4.42
CA MET A 539 -12.34 -15.26 4.14
C MET A 539 -13.09 -15.92 2.97
N PHE A 540 -12.36 -16.38 1.95
CA PHE A 540 -12.94 -17.15 0.85
C PHE A 540 -13.50 -18.50 1.33
N TYR A 541 -12.76 -19.26 2.14
CA TYR A 541 -13.28 -20.51 2.71
C TYR A 541 -14.49 -20.30 3.62
N GLN A 542 -14.51 -19.21 4.40
CA GLN A 542 -15.62 -18.92 5.30
C GLN A 542 -16.91 -18.58 4.55
N MET A 543 -16.86 -18.17 3.28
CA MET A 543 -18.03 -17.89 2.46
C MET A 543 -18.77 -19.15 1.99
N PHE A 544 -18.06 -20.26 1.77
CA PHE A 544 -18.58 -21.45 1.07
C PHE A 544 -18.56 -22.71 1.94
N ASP A 545 -19.74 -23.30 2.14
CA ASP A 545 -19.88 -24.67 2.63
C ASP A 545 -21.07 -25.32 1.93
N ASN A 546 -20.94 -26.59 1.51
CA ASN A 546 -21.97 -27.32 0.75
C ASN A 546 -22.52 -26.60 -0.51
N THR A 547 -21.69 -25.79 -1.19
CA THR A 547 -21.98 -25.21 -2.51
C THR A 547 -21.39 -26.07 -3.63
N SER A 548 -21.87 -25.87 -4.87
CA SER A 548 -21.28 -26.51 -6.06
C SER A 548 -19.83 -26.08 -6.33
N MET A 549 -19.35 -24.99 -5.69
CA MET A 549 -17.96 -24.52 -5.78
C MET A 549 -17.01 -25.14 -4.72
N ARG A 550 -17.48 -26.04 -3.84
CA ARG A 550 -16.66 -26.62 -2.75
C ARG A 550 -15.43 -27.40 -3.26
N SER A 551 -15.49 -27.90 -4.49
CA SER A 551 -14.32 -28.36 -5.25
C SER A 551 -13.93 -27.28 -6.25
N TYR A 552 -12.73 -26.70 -6.08
CA TYR A 552 -12.17 -25.62 -6.91
C TYR A 552 -12.64 -25.64 -8.37
N PRO A 553 -13.10 -24.52 -8.92
CA PRO A 553 -12.97 -24.27 -10.35
C PRO A 553 -11.49 -24.20 -10.73
N GLN A 554 -11.11 -24.74 -11.88
CA GLN A 554 -9.72 -24.76 -12.39
C GLN A 554 -9.03 -23.39 -12.42
N TRP A 555 -9.77 -22.28 -12.41
CA TRP A 555 -9.25 -20.93 -12.49
C TRP A 555 -8.69 -20.35 -11.17
N TYR A 556 -8.85 -21.04 -10.03
CA TYR A 556 -8.33 -20.61 -8.72
C TYR A 556 -7.11 -21.43 -8.25
N ARG A 557 -6.72 -22.48 -8.97
CA ARG A 557 -5.48 -23.24 -8.68
C ARG A 557 -4.26 -22.58 -9.29
#